data_AF-A0A932GBX6-F1
#
_entry.id   AF-A0A932GBX6-F1
#
_cell.length_a   1.000
_cell.length_b   1.000
_cell.length_c   1.000
_cell.angle_alpha   90.00
_cell.angle_beta   90.00
_cell.angle_gamma   90.00
#
_symmetry.space_group_name_H-M   'P 1'
#
loop_
_entity.id
_entity.type
_entity.pdbx_description
1 polymer ?
#
loop_
_entity_poly.entity_id
_entity_poly.type
_entity_poly.pdbx_seq_one_letter_code
_entity_poly.pdbx_strand_id
1 'polypeptide(L)' 'MNRCPWVNDSPTMQNYHDREWGVPVHDDRRLFEFLLLEGAQAGLSWTTVDCYRYAEISAYSIATAVVEE' A
#
# COMPACT_ATOMS: atom_id res chain seq x y z
N MET A 1 -5.53 -1.70 22.88
CA MET A 1 -4.49 -2.04 21.88
C MET A 1 -3.73 -0.74 21.60
N ASN A 2 -2.45 -0.65 21.96
CA ASN A 2 -1.64 0.52 21.64
C ASN A 2 -0.97 0.26 20.28
N ARG A 3 -1.32 1.03 19.25
CA ARG A 3 -0.65 1.00 17.94
C ARG A 3 0.67 1.76 18.01
N CYS A 4 1.53 1.55 17.02
CA CYS A 4 2.74 2.34 16.89
C CYS A 4 2.40 3.85 16.72
N PRO A 5 3.25 4.77 17.22
CA PRO A 5 2.93 6.21 17.22
C PRO A 5 2.66 6.81 15.84
N TRP A 6 3.31 6.28 14.80
CA TRP A 6 3.27 6.77 13.42
C TRP A 6 1.98 6.39 12.66
N VAL A 7 1.08 5.63 13.27
CA VAL A 7 -0.08 5.02 12.59
C VAL A 7 -1.32 5.90 12.66
N ASN A 8 -1.35 6.90 13.55
CA ASN A 8 -2.59 7.58 13.95
C ASN A 8 -3.09 8.63 12.95
N ASP A 9 -2.39 8.86 11.84
CA ASP A 9 -2.69 9.93 10.89
C ASP A 9 -3.94 9.65 10.04
N SER A 10 -4.30 8.39 9.79
CA SER A 10 -5.52 8.05 9.04
C SER A 10 -6.06 6.63 9.31
N PRO A 11 -7.36 6.36 9.09
CA PRO A 11 -7.92 5.01 9.14
C PRO A 11 -7.27 4.05 8.15
N THR A 12 -6.86 4.54 6.97
CA THR A 12 -6.15 3.76 5.95
C THR A 12 -4.79 3.31 6.47
N MET A 13 -4.03 4.21 7.08
CA MET A 13 -2.75 3.89 7.70
C MET A 13 -2.89 2.92 8.88
N GLN A 14 -3.97 3.04 9.66
CA GLN A 14 -4.30 2.05 10.69
C GLN A 14 -4.58 0.66 10.10
N ASN A 15 -5.31 0.59 8.99
CA ASN A 15 -5.59 -0.68 8.32
C ASN A 15 -4.31 -1.31 7.75
N TYR A 16 -3.50 -0.51 7.06
CA TYR A 16 -2.19 -0.94 6.54
C TYR A 16 -1.30 -1.46 7.68
N HIS A 17 -1.16 -0.72 8.78
CA HIS A 17 -0.38 -1.16 9.92
C HIS A 17 -0.88 -2.48 10.51
N ASP A 18 -2.20 -2.59 10.72
CA ASP A 18 -2.78 -3.74 11.42
C ASP A 18 -2.79 -5.02 10.58
N ARG A 19 -2.76 -4.90 9.25
CA ARG A 19 -2.99 -6.04 8.33
C ARG A 19 -1.83 -6.35 7.40
N GLU A 20 -0.99 -5.38 7.09
CA GLU A 20 0.10 -5.54 6.11
C GLU A 20 1.47 -5.32 6.76
N TRP A 21 1.62 -4.32 7.61
CA TRP A 21 2.92 -3.97 8.18
C TRP A 21 3.43 -5.02 9.19
N GLY A 22 4.63 -5.54 8.95
CA GLY A 22 5.25 -6.55 9.81
C GLY A 22 4.65 -7.96 9.67
N VAL A 23 3.70 -8.18 8.76
CA VAL A 23 3.16 -9.50 8.45
C VAL A 23 4.09 -10.19 7.43
N PRO A 24 4.54 -11.43 7.69
CA PRO A 24 5.38 -12.15 6.74
C PRO A 24 4.70 -12.36 5.38
N VAL A 25 5.43 -12.06 4.31
CA VAL A 25 4.99 -12.25 2.92
C VAL A 25 5.96 -13.19 2.21
N HIS A 26 5.41 -14.16 1.50
CA HIS A 26 6.18 -15.16 0.73
C HIS A 26 5.88 -15.13 -0.78
N ASP A 27 5.05 -14.20 -1.23
CA ASP A 27 4.76 -13.99 -2.64
C ASP A 27 5.80 -13.04 -3.25
N ASP A 28 6.54 -13.52 -4.26
CA ASP A 28 7.65 -12.79 -4.87
C ASP A 28 7.20 -11.47 -5.54
N ARG A 29 6.00 -11.43 -6.13
CA ARG A 29 5.49 -10.21 -6.78
C ARG A 29 5.16 -9.14 -5.75
N ARG A 30 4.53 -9.55 -4.65
CA ARG A 30 4.23 -8.67 -3.51
C ARG A 30 5.51 -8.15 -2.86
N LEU A 31 6.53 -8.99 -2.72
CA LEU A 31 7.84 -8.56 -2.20
C LEU A 31 8.51 -7.54 -3.14
N PHE A 32 8.47 -7.78 -4.45
CA PHE A 32 9.00 -6.83 -5.43
C PHE A 32 8.22 -5.51 -5.46
N GLU A 33 6.90 -5.56 -5.34
CA GLU A 33 6.03 -4.38 -5.19
C GLU A 33 6.48 -3.53 -3.99
N PHE A 34 6.63 -4.14 -2.81
CA PHE A 34 7.10 -3.41 -1.63
C PHE A 34 8.49 -2.80 -1.83
N LEU A 35 9.41 -3.52 -2.46
CA LEU A 35 10.75 -2.99 -2.77
C LEU A 35 10.67 -1.73 -3.65
N LEU A 36 9.80 -1.72 -4.67
CA LEU A 36 9.60 -0.56 -5.53
C LEU A 36 8.98 0.63 -4.78
N LEU A 37 7.98 0.37 -3.93
CA LEU A 37 7.29 1.40 -3.14
C LEU A 37 8.25 2.08 -2.14
N GLU A 38 9.11 1.31 -1.49
CA GLU A 38 10.16 1.84 -0.59
C GLU A 38 11.14 2.74 -1.36
N GLY A 39 11.55 2.36 -2.57
CA GLY A 39 12.39 3.20 -3.43
C GLY A 39 11.71 4.50 -3.87
N ALA A 40 10.40 4.47 -4.08
CA ALA A 40 9.59 5.64 -4.43
C ALA A 40 9.38 6.61 -3.25
N GLN A 41 9.68 6.20 -2.02
CA GLN A 41 9.45 7.02 -0.82
C GLN A 41 10.46 8.17 -0.64
N ALA A 42 11.44 8.34 -1.52
CA ALA A 42 12.50 9.34 -1.37
C ALA A 42 11.95 10.78 -1.23
N GLY A 43 11.93 11.29 0.01
CA GLY A 43 11.42 12.63 0.35
C GLY A 43 9.89 12.71 0.51
N LEU A 44 9.18 11.58 0.50
CA LEU A 44 7.72 11.50 0.65
C LEU A 44 7.33 10.81 1.97
N SER A 45 6.08 11.08 2.40
CA SER A 45 5.49 10.33 3.50
C SER A 45 5.00 8.95 3.01
N TRP A 46 5.01 7.95 3.90
CA TRP A 46 4.47 6.62 3.55
C TRP A 46 2.98 6.68 3.14
N THR A 47 2.19 7.53 3.80
CA THR A 47 0.79 7.80 3.42
C THR A 47 0.66 8.26 1.96
N THR A 48 1.61 9.05 1.46
CA THR A 48 1.64 9.49 0.06
C THR A 48 1.89 8.31 -0.88
N VAL A 49 2.85 7.45 -0.54
CA VAL A 49 3.20 6.26 -1.33
C VAL A 49 2.05 5.25 -1.36
N ASP A 50 1.44 4.99 -0.21
CA ASP A 50 0.31 4.04 -0.10
C ASP A 50 -0.93 4.55 -0.86
N CYS A 51 -1.19 5.87 -0.83
CA CYS A 51 -2.24 6.48 -1.66
C CYS A 51 -1.99 6.27 -3.16
N TYR A 52 -0.75 6.46 -3.62
CA TYR A 52 -0.37 6.22 -5.00
C TYR A 52 -0.59 4.75 -5.41
N ARG A 53 -0.19 3.80 -4.55
CA ARG A 53 -0.44 2.37 -4.74
C ARG A 53 -1.92 2.05 -4.92
N TYR A 54 -2.80 2.56 -4.04
CA TYR A 54 -4.24 2.34 -4.15
C TYR A 54 -4.84 2.95 -5.43
N ALA A 55 -4.34 4.11 -5.87
CA ALA A 55 -4.79 4.75 -7.10
C ALA A 55 -4.44 3.90 -8.33
N GLU A 56 -3.21 3.37 -8.41
CA GLU A 56 -2.76 2.51 -9.51
C GLU A 56 -3.53 1.17 -9.54
N ILE A 57 -3.71 0.52 -8.37
CA ILE A 57 -4.49 -0.74 -8.28
C ILE A 57 -5.94 -0.50 -8.69
N SER A 58 -6.55 0.60 -8.25
CA SER A 58 -7.92 0.96 -8.60
C SER A 58 -8.06 1.23 -10.09
N ALA A 59 -7.14 2.01 -10.69
CA ALA A 59 -7.14 2.29 -12.12
C ALA A 59 -6.99 1.01 -12.96
N TYR A 60 -6.09 0.10 -12.57
CA TYR A 60 -5.92 -1.17 -13.26
C TYR A 60 -7.18 -2.06 -13.15
N SER A 61 -7.77 -2.14 -11.96
CA SER A 61 -9.00 -2.91 -11.72
C SER A 61 -10.16 -2.40 -12.55
N ILE A 62 -10.33 -1.08 -12.64
CA ILE A 62 -11.36 -0.45 -13.48
C ILE A 62 -11.07 -0.77 -14.94
N ALA A 63 -9.84 -0.57 -15.41
CA ALA A 63 -9.45 -0.82 -16.79
C ALA A 63 -9.73 -2.27 -17.24
N THR A 64 -9.46 -3.27 -16.40
CA THR A 64 -9.83 -4.66 -16.70
C THR A 64 -11.34 -4.90 -16.73
N ALA A 65 -12.11 -4.22 -15.87
CA ALA A 65 -13.56 -4.38 -15.83
C ALA A 65 -14.27 -3.79 -17.06
N VAL A 66 -13.68 -2.79 -17.74
CA VAL A 66 -14.25 -2.19 -18.96
C VAL A 66 -13.86 -2.94 -20.25
N VAL A 67 -12.89 -3.85 -20.19
CA VAL A 67 -12.44 -4.62 -21.37
C VAL A 67 -13.25 -5.91 -21.56
N GLU A 68 -14.07 -6.29 -20.58
CA GLU A 68 -14.96 -7.47 -20.64
C GLU A 68 -16.42 -7.17 -21.08
N GLU A 69 -16.72 -5.96 -21.58
CA GLU A 69 -17.97 -5.64 -22.29
C GLU A 69 -17.76 -5.55 -23.81
#